data_AF-A0A384I3R1-F1
#
_entry.id   AF-A0A384I3R1-F1
#
_cell.length_a   1.000
_cell.length_b   1.000
_cell.length_c   1.000
_cell.angle_alpha   90.00
_cell.angle_beta   90.00
_cell.angle_gamma   90.00
#
_symmetry.space_group_name_H-M   'P 1'
#
loop_
_entity.id
_entity.type
_entity.pdbx_description
1 polymer ?
#
loop_
_entity_poly.entity_id
_entity_poly.type
_entity_poly.pdbx_seq_one_letter_code
_entity_poly.pdbx_strand_id
1 'polypeptide(L)' 'MPRTPARRTHAPETEPVEIRLIARDGITQHLAAQIAAAIPACTAPRFYPSRKTPGQTIAYLRATLPTPPAINP' A
#
# COMPACT_ATOMS: atom_id res chain seq x y z
N MET A 1 -39.37 20.00 -17.02
CA MET A 1 -38.89 18.80 -16.30
C MET A 1 -37.68 19.20 -15.47
N PRO A 2 -37.73 19.14 -14.13
CA PRO A 2 -36.56 19.43 -13.31
C PRO A 2 -35.54 18.29 -13.47
N ARG A 3 -34.31 18.63 -13.86
CA ARG A 3 -33.20 17.68 -14.01
C ARG A 3 -32.87 17.10 -12.64
N THR A 4 -33.05 15.78 -12.49
CA THR A 4 -32.55 15.03 -11.33
C THR A 4 -31.04 15.24 -11.23
N PRO A 5 -30.51 15.77 -10.12
CA PRO A 5 -29.07 15.89 -9.96
C PRO A 5 -28.45 14.50 -9.99
N ALA A 6 -27.38 14.35 -10.76
CA ALA A 6 -26.65 13.10 -10.92
C ALA A 6 -26.27 12.54 -9.54
N ARG A 7 -26.74 11.32 -9.27
CA ARG A 7 -26.39 10.53 -8.10
C ARG A 7 -24.86 10.48 -8.01
N ARG A 8 -24.28 11.17 -7.02
CA ARG A 8 -22.84 11.11 -6.75
C ARG A 8 -22.49 9.65 -6.49
N THR A 9 -21.80 9.03 -7.43
CA THR A 9 -21.15 7.74 -7.24
C THR A 9 -20.15 7.97 -6.11
N HIS A 10 -20.42 7.41 -4.93
CA HIS A 10 -19.48 7.45 -3.82
C HIS A 10 -18.17 6.84 -4.32
N ALA A 11 -17.11 7.65 -4.38
CA ALA A 11 -15.78 7.12 -4.60
C ALA A 11 -15.46 6.16 -3.44
N PRO A 12 -14.79 5.03 -3.70
CA PRO A 12 -14.43 4.11 -2.64
C PRO A 12 -13.61 4.86 -1.58
N GLU A 13 -14.06 4.78 -0.32
CA GLU A 13 -13.44 5.46 0.83
C GLU A 13 -12.03 4.91 1.13
N THR A 14 -11.71 3.77 0.53
CA THR A 14 -10.43 3.08 0.67
C THR A 14 -9.93 2.54 -0.66
N GLU A 15 -8.62 2.62 -0.90
CA GLU A 15 -7.96 2.12 -2.11
C GLU A 15 -6.98 0.98 -1.81
N PRO A 16 -6.87 -0.04 -2.68
CA PRO A 16 -5.84 -1.06 -2.57
C PRO A 16 -4.49 -0.50 -3.01
N VAL A 17 -3.48 -0.67 -2.18
CA VAL A 17 -2.13 -0.14 -2.37
C VAL A 17 -1.09 -1.24 -2.22
N GLU A 18 -0.05 -1.19 -3.05
CA GLU A 18 1.12 -2.06 -2.94
C GLU A 18 2.34 -1.22 -2.56
N ILE A 19 2.92 -1.54 -1.41
CA ILE A 19 4.13 -0.91 -0.88
C ILE A 19 5.31 -1.83 -1.20
N ARG A 20 6.31 -1.29 -1.89
CA ARG A 20 7.56 -1.99 -2.20
C ARG A 20 8.70 -1.41 -1.37
N LEU A 21 9.32 -2.24 -0.54
CA LEU A 21 10.47 -1.89 0.29
C LEU A 21 11.71 -2.59 -0.25
N ILE A 22 12.84 -1.89 -0.26
CA ILE A 22 14.13 -2.43 -0.67
C ILE A 22 15.19 -1.96 0.32
N ALA A 23 15.78 -2.90 1.06
CA ALA A 23 16.86 -2.63 2.00
C ALA A 23 17.76 -3.88 2.13
N ARG A 24 18.73 -3.85 3.05
CA ARG A 24 19.50 -5.05 3.42
C ARG A 24 18.57 -6.07 4.06
N ASP A 25 18.84 -7.36 3.86
CA ASP A 25 17.92 -8.45 4.20
C ASP A 25 17.26 -8.34 5.59
N GLY A 26 18.06 -8.27 6.66
CA GLY A 26 17.53 -8.14 8.03
C GLY A 26 16.76 -6.83 8.29
N ILE A 27 17.14 -5.73 7.63
CA ILE A 27 16.44 -4.44 7.74
C ILE A 27 15.09 -4.53 7.02
N THR A 28 15.05 -5.11 5.82
CA THR A 28 13.82 -5.29 5.05
C THR A 28 12.80 -6.11 5.83
N GLN A 29 13.23 -7.20 6.47
CA GLN A 29 12.36 -8.06 7.28
C GLN A 29 11.77 -7.30 8.47
N HIS A 30 12.62 -6.60 9.23
CA HIS A 30 12.18 -5.85 10.41
C HIS A 30 11.21 -4.72 10.05
N LEU A 31 11.54 -3.90 9.04
CA LEU A 31 10.68 -2.79 8.61
C LEU A 31 9.36 -3.28 8.01
N ALA A 32 9.39 -4.33 7.19
CA ALA A 32 8.16 -4.88 6.62
C ALA A 32 7.22 -5.42 7.72
N ALA A 33 7.75 -6.05 8.77
CA ALA A 33 6.96 -6.50 9.91
C ALA A 33 6.34 -5.32 10.68
N GLN A 34 7.11 -4.25 10.92
CA GLN A 34 6.59 -3.05 11.59
C GLN A 34 5.49 -2.36 10.77
N ILE A 35 5.68 -2.22 9.47
CA ILE A 35 4.68 -1.61 8.57
C ILE A 35 3.42 -2.47 8.52
N ALA A 36 3.56 -3.79 8.40
CA ALA A 36 2.41 -4.69 8.41
C ALA A 36 1.63 -4.62 9.73
N ALA A 37 2.32 -4.52 10.87
CA ALA A 37 1.68 -4.38 12.18
C ALA A 37 0.99 -3.02 12.37
N ALA A 38 1.49 -1.96 11.73
CA ALA A 38 0.90 -0.62 11.80
C ALA A 38 -0.35 -0.45 10.92
N ILE A 39 -0.55 -1.35 9.94
CA ILE A 39 -1.65 -1.25 8.97
C ILE A 39 -2.67 -2.37 9.23
N PRO A 40 -3.87 -2.05 9.76
CA PRO A 40 -4.84 -3.06 10.21
C PRO A 40 -5.32 -4.03 9.12
N ALA A 41 -5.31 -3.60 7.85
CA ALA A 41 -5.75 -4.38 6.69
C ALA A 41 -4.58 -4.85 5.80
N CYS A 42 -3.37 -4.95 6.36
CA CYS A 42 -2.20 -5.38 5.61
C CYS A 42 -2.09 -6.92 5.55
N THR A 43 -1.90 -7.44 4.35
CA THR A 43 -1.57 -8.86 4.16
C THR A 43 -0.12 -9.14 4.54
N ALA A 44 0.20 -10.38 4.90
CA ALA A 44 1.56 -10.80 5.21
C ALA A 44 2.58 -10.38 4.13
N PRO A 45 3.73 -9.79 4.50
CA PRO A 45 4.74 -9.36 3.53
C PRO A 45 5.34 -10.52 2.74
N ARG A 46 5.61 -10.30 1.46
CA ARG A 46 6.33 -11.26 0.60
C ARG A 46 7.73 -10.77 0.33
N PHE A 47 8.73 -11.63 0.56
CA PHE A 47 10.14 -11.30 0.44
C PHE A 47 10.78 -11.99 -0.76
N TYR A 48 11.61 -11.26 -1.48
CA TYR A 48 12.37 -11.76 -2.63
C TYR A 48 13.79 -11.21 -2.60
N PRO A 49 14.82 -12.02 -2.90
CA PRO A 49 16.16 -11.51 -3.06
C PRO A 49 16.22 -10.52 -4.23
N SER A 50 16.91 -9.40 -4.04
CA SER A 50 17.14 -8.42 -5.11
C SER A 50 18.07 -9.01 -6.16
N ARG A 51 17.62 -9.03 -7.43
CA ARG A 51 18.47 -9.43 -8.56
C ARG A 51 19.48 -8.36 -8.97
N LYS A 52 19.26 -7.09 -8.57
CA LYS A 52 20.09 -5.95 -8.98
C LYS A 52 21.24 -5.69 -8.02
N THR A 53 21.04 -5.99 -6.73
CA THR A 53 22.01 -5.63 -5.69
C THR A 53 22.18 -6.79 -4.71
N PRO A 54 23.35 -7.46 -4.71
CA PRO A 54 23.64 -8.53 -3.75
C PRO A 54 23.47 -8.06 -2.30
N GLY A 55 22.87 -8.89 -1.46
CA GLY A 55 22.63 -8.59 -0.03
C GLY A 55 21.42 -7.70 0.26
N GLN A 56 20.63 -7.34 -0.76
CA GLN A 56 19.35 -6.65 -0.58
C GLN A 56 18.16 -7.60 -0.77
N THR A 57 17.10 -7.34 -0.02
CA THR A 57 15.82 -8.04 -0.11
C THR A 57 14.74 -7.02 -0.46
N ILE A 58 13.85 -7.42 -1.37
CA ILE A 58 12.65 -6.68 -1.76
C ILE A 58 11.47 -7.27 -1.00
N ALA A 59 10.74 -6.44 -0.26
CA ALA A 59 9.47 -6.82 0.33
C ALA A 59 8.30 -6.14 -0.38
N TYR A 60 7.25 -6.90 -0.64
CA TYR A 60 5.97 -6.40 -1.13
C TYR A 60 4.93 -6.54 -0.04
N LEU A 61 4.26 -5.45 0.28
CA LEU A 61 3.13 -5.40 1.21
C LEU A 61 1.91 -4.91 0.46
N ARG A 62 0.78 -5.59 0.63
CA ARG A 62 -0.50 -5.12 0.11
C ARG A 62 -1.38 -4.73 1.28
N ALA A 63 -2.04 -3.60 1.13
CA ALA A 63 -2.95 -3.08 2.13
C ALA A 63 -4.07 -2.30 1.46
N THR A 64 -5.14 -2.11 2.20
CA THR A 64 -6.20 -1.18 1.84
C THR A 64 -6.05 0.05 2.75
N LEU A 65 -5.83 1.22 2.16
CA LEU A 65 -5.66 2.48 2.88
C LEU A 65 -6.81 3.43 2.59
N PRO A 66 -7.16 4.36 3.51
CA PRO A 66 -8.14 5.39 3.23
C PRO A 66 -7.69 6.22 2.03
N THR A 67 -8.61 6.44 1.09
CA THR A 67 -8.35 7.24 -0.10
C THR A 67 -8.03 8.66 0.35
N PRO A 68 -6.85 9.23 -0.01
CA PRO A 68 -6.51 10.59 0.39
C PRO A 68 -7.56 11.55 -0.17
N PRO A 69 -7.94 12.61 0.59
CA PRO A 69 -8.89 13.59 0.09
C PRO A 69 -8.34 14.17 -1.22
N ALA A 70 -9.20 14.29 -2.23
CA ALA A 70 -8.81 14.83 -3.53
C ALA A 70 -8.15 16.19 -3.32
N ILE A 71 -6.85 16.27 -3.53
CA ILE A 71 -6.12 17.53 -3.60
C ILE A 71 -6.56 18.14 -4.94
N ASN A 72 -7.55 19.03 -4.90
CA ASN A 72 -7.88 19.87 -6.05
C ASN A 72 -6.65 20.76 -6.33
N PRO A 73 -6.00 20.64 -7.49
CA PRO A 73 -4.92 21.54 -7.89
C PRO A 73 -5.42 22.96 -8.20
#